data_AF-A0A657LZP3-F1
#
_entry.id   AF-A0A657LZP3-F1
#
_cell.length_a   1.000
_cell.length_b   1.000
_cell.length_c   1.000
_cell.angle_alpha   90.00
_cell.angle_beta   90.00
_cell.angle_gamma   90.00
#
_symmetry.space_group_name_H-M   'P 1'
#
loop_
_entity.id
_entity.type
_entity.pdbx_description
1 polymer ?
#
loop_
_entity_poly.entity_id
_entity_poly.type
_entity_poly.pdbx_seq_one_letter_code
_entity_poly.pdbx_strand_id
1 'polypeptide(L)'
;MQPLMTKATEAVLDVLRKIDATPEKPIGLYVIGIPLIVEAEEKLTEDEILSAIFWLQSEKVIELLGDNTLSLVRSLSQNIPRR
;
A
#
# COMPACT_ATOMS: atom_id res chain seq x y z
N MET A 1 -11.22 8.32 16.95
CA MET A 1 -11.91 7.91 15.72
C MET A 1 -11.01 6.91 15.01
N GLN A 2 -11.39 5.64 14.93
CA GLN A 2 -10.70 4.70 14.02
C GLN A 2 -11.13 5.08 12.60
N PRO A 3 -10.22 5.25 11.62
CA PRO A 3 -10.63 5.18 10.23
C PRO A 3 -11.01 3.73 9.96
N LEU A 4 -12.24 3.51 9.52
CA LEU A 4 -12.63 2.29 8.85
C LEU A 4 -11.66 2.08 7.67
N MET A 5 -11.21 0.84 7.44
CA MET A 5 -10.36 0.48 6.30
C MET A 5 -10.94 1.12 5.03
N THR A 6 -10.18 2.03 4.39
CA THR A 6 -10.69 2.79 3.25
C THR A 6 -10.41 2.04 1.95
N LYS A 7 -11.11 2.40 0.88
CA LYS A 7 -10.82 1.90 -0.46
C LYS A 7 -9.35 2.13 -0.87
N ALA A 8 -8.79 3.28 -0.52
CA ALA A 8 -7.39 3.58 -0.79
C ALA A 8 -6.45 2.65 -0.01
N THR A 9 -6.76 2.36 1.26
CA THR A 9 -6.03 1.41 2.08
C THR A 9 -6.04 0.01 1.48
N GLU A 10 -7.21 -0.48 1.06
CA GLU A 10 -7.36 -1.76 0.39
C GLU A 10 -6.56 -1.82 -0.91
N ALA A 11 -6.68 -0.79 -1.75
CA ALA A 11 -5.98 -0.72 -3.02
C ALA A 11 -4.45 -0.70 -2.86
N VAL A 12 -3.92 0.04 -1.88
CA VAL A 12 -2.50 0.02 -1.54
C VAL A 12 -2.07 -1.39 -1.10
N LEU A 13 -2.80 -2.03 -0.19
CA LEU A 13 -2.49 -3.39 0.26
C LEU A 13 -2.53 -4.41 -0.89
N ASP A 14 -3.46 -4.28 -1.83
CA ASP A 14 -3.54 -5.15 -2.99
C ASP A 14 -2.37 -4.98 -3.95
N VAL A 15 -1.90 -3.74 -4.17
CA VAL A 15 -0.66 -3.51 -4.93
C VAL A 15 0.52 -4.17 -4.22
N LEU A 16 0.66 -3.96 -2.91
CA LEU A 16 1.74 -4.57 -2.11
C LEU A 16 1.74 -6.10 -2.18
N ARG A 17 0.56 -6.74 -2.17
CA ARG A 17 0.42 -8.19 -2.37
C ARG A 17 0.82 -8.61 -3.78
N LYS A 18 0.34 -7.90 -4.81
CA LYS A 18 0.61 -8.23 -6.23
C LYS A 18 2.09 -8.19 -6.60
N ILE A 19 2.86 -7.29 -5.97
CA ILE A 19 4.31 -7.16 -6.21
C ILE A 19 5.14 -8.06 -5.29
N ASP A 20 4.50 -8.92 -4.51
CA ASP A 20 5.12 -9.76 -3.48
C ASP A 20 6.05 -8.95 -2.57
N ALA A 21 5.56 -7.82 -2.06
CA ALA A 21 6.31 -7.02 -1.10
C ALA A 21 6.61 -7.87 0.15
N THR A 22 7.86 -7.80 0.64
CA THR A 22 8.30 -8.47 1.85
C THR A 22 9.05 -7.51 2.78
N PRO A 23 9.20 -7.83 4.07
CA PRO A 23 9.98 -7.00 4.98
C PRO A 23 11.44 -6.81 4.54
N GLU A 24 12.04 -7.80 3.87
CA GLU A 24 13.43 -7.75 3.42
C GLU A 24 13.63 -6.96 2.13
N LYS A 25 12.55 -6.58 1.43
CA LYS A 25 12.59 -5.92 0.12
C LYS A 25 11.85 -4.58 0.16
N PRO A 26 12.55 -3.47 0.47
CA PRO A 26 12.01 -2.13 0.32
C PRO A 26 11.54 -1.85 -1.12
N ILE A 27 10.47 -1.07 -1.25
CA ILE A 27 9.87 -0.70 -2.53
C ILE A 27 9.70 0.81 -2.61
N GLY A 28 9.76 1.35 -3.82
CA GLY A 28 9.49 2.77 -4.06
C GLY A 28 8.00 3.06 -4.11
N LEU A 29 7.59 4.23 -3.60
CA LEU A 29 6.19 4.69 -3.62
C LEU A 29 5.62 4.81 -5.05
N TYR A 30 6.45 5.05 -6.06
CA TYR A 30 6.02 5.07 -7.46
C TYR A 30 5.43 3.74 -7.93
N VAL A 31 5.89 2.61 -7.38
CA VAL A 31 5.34 1.28 -7.68
C VAL A 31 3.90 1.13 -7.18
N ILE A 32 3.51 1.95 -6.20
CA ILE A 32 2.15 2.02 -5.67
C ILE A 32 1.34 3.11 -6.39
N GLY A 33 1.92 4.30 -6.56
CA GLY A 33 1.24 5.45 -7.15
C GLY A 33 0.83 5.25 -8.60
N ILE A 34 1.71 4.70 -9.45
CA ILE A 34 1.42 4.55 -10.88
C ILE A 34 0.18 3.65 -11.12
N PRO A 35 0.09 2.43 -10.53
CA PRO A 35 -1.08 1.59 -10.69
C PRO A 35 -2.38 2.24 -10.20
N LEU A 36 -2.33 3.03 -9.12
CA LEU A 36 -3.53 3.55 -8.45
C LEU A 36 -4.01 4.91 -8.99
N ILE A 37 -3.10 5.74 -9.51
CA ILE A 37 -3.41 7.08 -10.03
C ILE A 37 -3.59 7.05 -11.55
N VAL A 38 -2.78 6.26 -12.26
CA VAL A 38 -2.69 6.32 -13.72
C VAL A 38 -3.44 5.15 -14.38
N GLU A 39 -3.19 3.93 -13.91
CA GLU A 39 -3.60 2.70 -14.62
C GLU A 39 -4.95 2.14 -14.15
N ALA A 40 -5.36 2.40 -12.92
CA ALA A 40 -6.63 1.93 -12.37
C ALA A 40 -7.84 2.48 -13.15
N GLU A 41 -8.85 1.63 -13.34
CA GLU A 41 -10.15 2.05 -13.90
C GLU A 41 -10.81 3.12 -13.02
N GLU A 42 -10.74 2.93 -11.70
CA GLU A 42 -11.11 3.93 -10.72
C GLU A 42 -9.86 4.50 -10.06
N LYS A 43 -9.53 5.72 -10.46
CA LYS A 43 -8.31 6.41 -10.05
C LYS A 43 -8.48 6.99 -8.66
N LEU A 44 -7.46 6.81 -7.84
CA LEU A 44 -7.31 7.48 -6.55
C LEU A 44 -6.47 8.74 -6.73
N THR A 45 -6.71 9.73 -5.86
CA THR A 45 -5.86 10.92 -5.75
C THR A 45 -4.60 10.60 -4.94
N GLU A 46 -3.58 11.44 -5.11
CA GLU A 46 -2.34 11.34 -4.32
C GLU A 46 -2.62 11.50 -2.82
N ASP A 47 -3.50 12.43 -2.44
CA ASP A 47 -3.89 12.67 -1.04
C ASP A 47 -4.55 11.46 -0.38
N GLU A 48 -5.42 10.74 -1.12
CA GLU A 48 -6.06 9.51 -0.64
C GLU A 48 -5.03 8.40 -0.42
N ILE A 49 -4.07 8.25 -1.34
CA ILE A 49 -3.01 7.25 -1.26
C ILE A 49 -2.05 7.58 -0.09
N LEU A 50 -1.64 8.85 0.05
CA LEU A 50 -0.79 9.30 1.16
C LEU A 50 -1.48 9.10 2.50
N SER A 51 -2.78 9.43 2.60
CA SER A 51 -3.57 9.18 3.81
C SER A 51 -3.62 7.68 4.15
N ALA A 52 -3.79 6.82 3.15
CA ALA A 52 -3.77 5.37 3.33
C ALA A 52 -2.39 4.86 3.79
N ILE A 53 -1.31 5.36 3.20
CA ILE A 53 0.07 5.02 3.58
C ILE A 53 0.34 5.41 5.04
N PHE A 54 0.04 6.66 5.44
CA PHE A 54 0.25 7.10 6.81
C PHE A 54 -0.60 6.31 7.81
N TRP A 55 -1.82 5.95 7.43
CA TRP A 55 -2.63 5.07 8.26
C TRP A 55 -1.98 3.68 8.42
N LEU A 56 -1.55 3.04 7.32
CA LEU A 56 -0.86 1.73 7.37
C LEU A 56 0.43 1.78 8.21
N GLN A 57 1.15 2.91 8.19
CA GLN A 57 2.31 3.13 9.05
C GLN A 57 1.90 3.20 10.52
N SER A 58 0.83 3.94 10.85
CA SER A 58 0.31 4.04 12.23
C SER A 58 -0.14 2.67 12.78
N GLU A 59 -0.68 1.81 11.92
CA GLU A 59 -1.08 0.43 12.23
C GLU A 59 0.11 -0.57 12.22
N LYS A 60 1.34 -0.08 12.06
CA LYS A 60 2.58 -0.88 12.01
C LYS A 60 2.51 -2.01 10.99
N VAL A 61 1.89 -1.75 9.84
CA VAL A 61 1.86 -2.66 8.69
C VAL A 61 3.08 -2.39 7.79
N ILE A 62 3.41 -1.11 7.61
CA ILE A 62 4.54 -0.64 6.83
C ILE A 62 5.42 0.29 7.65
N GLU A 63 6.65 0.48 7.19
CA GLU A 63 7.55 1.52 7.65
C GLU A 63 7.95 2.38 6.46
N LEU A 64 7.81 3.70 6.60
CA LEU A 64 8.35 4.64 5.62
C LEU A 64 9.83 4.80 5.85
N LEU A 65 10.58 4.67 4.76
CA LEU A 65 12.01 4.88 4.70
C LEU A 65 12.30 6.19 3.96
N GLY A 66 13.58 6.59 3.90
CA GLY A 66 14.00 7.72 3.09
C GLY A 66 13.70 7.54 1.60
N ASP A 67 13.85 8.62 0.82
CA ASP A 67 13.83 8.60 -0.65
C ASP A 67 12.54 8.01 -1.28
N ASN A 68 11.38 8.27 -0.67
CA ASN A 68 10.08 7.76 -1.14
C ASN A 68 10.06 6.23 -1.25
N THR A 69 10.62 5.55 -0.26
CA THR A 69 10.56 4.09 -0.16
C THR A 69 9.81 3.64 1.09
N LEU A 70 9.28 2.43 1.06
CA LEU A 70 8.68 1.78 2.22
C LEU A 70 9.08 0.32 2.30
N SER A 71 9.01 -0.26 3.49
CA SER A 71 9.12 -1.70 3.72
C SER A 71 7.88 -2.20 4.47
N LEU A 72 7.61 -3.50 4.38
CA LEU A 72 6.63 -4.13 5.24
C LEU A 72 7.24 -4.38 6.62
N VAL A 73 6.47 -4.15 7.68
CA VAL A 73 6.87 -4.54 9.05
C VAL A 73 6.71 -6.05 9.25
N ARG A 74 5.75 -6.66 8.54
CA ARG A 74 5.49 -8.11 8.51
C ARG A 74 4.96 -8.52 7.15
N SER A 75 5.19 -9.77 6.75
CA SER A 75 4.64 -10.29 5.49
C SER A 75 3.12 -10.17 5.47
N LEU A 76 2.58 -9.68 4.35
CA LEU A 76 1.14 -9.69 4.13
C LEU A 76 0.72 -11.14 3.84
N SER A 77 -0.19 -11.70 4.63
CA SER A 77 -0.79 -12.99 4.29
C SER A 77 -1.40 -12.89 2.89
N GLN A 78 -0.98 -13.77 1.99
CA GLN A 78 -1.51 -13.89 0.63
C GLN A 78 -2.97 -14.34 0.73
N ASN A 79 -3.91 -13.38 0.74
CA ASN A 79 -5.30 -13.69 0.45
C ASN A 79 -5.38 -13.95 -1.05
N ILE A 80 -5.08 -15.18 -1.45
CA ILE A 80 -5.28 -15.67 -2.81
C ILE A 80 -6.80 -15.68 -3.05
N PRO A 81 -7.35 -14.83 -3.94
CA PRO A 81 -8.72 -15.04 -4.39
C PRO A 81 -8.67 -16.32 -5.24
N ARG A 82 -9.16 -17.43 -4.70
CA ARG A 82 -9.43 -18.63 -5.50
C ARG A 82 -10.48 -18.22 -6.53
N ARG A 83 -10.06 -18.13 -7.79
CA ARG A 83 -10.97 -18.16 -8.94
C ARG A 83 -11.71 -19.49 -8.99
#